data_AF-A0A947FVR3-F1
#
_entry.id   AF-A0A947FVR3-F1
#
_cell.length_a   1.000
_cell.length_b   1.000
_cell.length_c   1.000
_cell.angle_alpha   90.00
_cell.angle_beta   90.00
_cell.angle_gamma   90.00
#
_symmetry.space_group_name_H-M   'P 1'
#
loop_
_entity.id
_entity.type
_entity.pdbx_description
1 polymer ?
#
loop_
_entity_poly.entity_id
_entity_poly.type
_entity_poly.pdbx_seq_one_letter_code
_entity_poly.pdbx_strand_id
1 'polypeptide(L)' 'MQIEAEIKGIKELERMLNDLGSKKIEKKLVRSSLRKAAKVVLKEAKDTVPVRTGTLKKSLGIVAKKGARNGSIILAVGA' A
#
# COMPACT_ATOMS: atom_id res chain seq x y z
N MET A 1 37.20 19.97 31.82
CA MET A 1 35.86 20.54 31.65
C MET A 1 35.15 19.71 30.58
N GLN A 2 34.27 18.79 30.97
CA GLN A 2 33.48 17.99 30.03
C GLN A 2 32.25 18.81 29.62
N ILE A 3 32.11 19.06 28.32
CA ILE A 3 30.91 19.69 27.75
C ILE A 3 29.98 18.55 27.36
N GLU A 4 28.95 18.31 28.18
CA GLU A 4 27.84 17.42 27.81
C GLU A 4 26.90 18.18 26.88
N ALA A 5 27.08 18.00 25.57
CA ALA A 5 26.16 18.50 24.57
C ALA A 5 25.06 17.45 24.34
N GLU A 6 23.85 17.73 24.82
CA GLU A 6 22.67 16.89 24.60
C GLU A 6 22.16 17.12 23.16
N ILE A 7 22.65 16.33 22.20
CA ILE A 7 22.24 16.46 20.79
C ILE A 7 20.87 15.80 20.62
N LYS A 8 19.82 16.62 20.61
CA LYS A 8 18.44 16.20 20.32
C LYS A 8 18.30 15.87 18.83
N GLY A 9 17.68 14.74 18.51
CA GLY A 9 17.35 14.34 17.13
C GLY A 9 18.26 13.28 16.50
N ILE A 10 19.44 12.98 17.05
CA ILE A 10 20.31 11.90 16.50
C ILE A 10 19.60 10.54 16.51
N LYS A 11 18.90 10.22 17.61
CA LYS A 11 18.17 8.96 17.75
C LYS A 11 16.96 8.86 16.81
N GLU A 12 16.32 9.99 16.49
CA GLU A 12 15.21 10.05 15.54
C GLU A 12 15.72 9.94 14.10
N LEU A 13 16.83 10.62 13.79
CA LEU A 13 17.51 10.50 12.51
C LEU A 13 17.97 9.06 12.25
N GLU A 14 18.59 8.41 13.24
CA GLU A 14 19.01 7.01 13.17
C GLU A 14 17.82 6.07 12.94
N ARG A 15 16.68 6.30 13.62
CA ARG A 15 15.43 5.57 13.35
C ARG A 15 14.93 5.76 11.91
N MET A 16 14.92 7.00 11.42
CA MET A 16 14.48 7.29 10.05
C MET A 16 15.40 6.66 8.99
N LEU A 17 16.71 6.68 9.20
CA LEU A 17 17.69 6.04 8.32
C LEU A 17 17.53 4.51 8.31
N ASN A 18 17.33 3.91 9.49
CA ASN A 18 17.04 2.48 9.60
C ASN A 18 15.71 2.10 8.92
N ASP A 19 14.69 2.95 9.04
CA ASP A 19 13.40 2.74 8.40
C ASP A 19 13.45 2.90 6.87
N LEU A 20 14.25 3.83 6.35
CA LEU A 20 14.48 4.04 4.91
C LEU A 20 15.09 2.81 4.22
N GLY A 21 16.05 2.15 4.87
CA GLY A 21 16.63 0.89 4.39
C GLY A 21 15.71 -0.33 4.59
N SER A 22 14.55 -0.16 5.24
CA SER A 22 13.71 -1.29 5.62
C SER A 22 12.84 -1.78 4.45
N LYS A 23 12.79 -3.12 4.30
CA LYS A 23 11.83 -3.81 3.41
C LYS A 23 10.36 -3.47 3.71
N LYS A 24 10.06 -2.79 4.83
CA LYS A 24 8.70 -2.38 5.20
C LYS A 24 8.24 -1.16 4.41
N ILE A 25 9.09 -0.15 4.25
CA ILE A 25 8.76 1.06 3.47
C ILE A 25 8.57 0.69 2.00
N GLU A 26 9.47 -0.12 1.44
CA GLU A 26 9.36 -0.61 0.06
C GLU A 26 8.01 -1.31 -0.18
N LYS A 27 7.62 -2.25 0.68
CA LYS A 27 6.32 -2.94 0.57
C LYS A 27 5.13 -2.01 0.72
N LYS A 28 5.22 -0.99 1.58
CA LYS A 28 4.17 0.02 1.77
C LYS A 28 4.02 0.87 0.52
N LEU A 29 5.14 1.32 -0.06
CA LEU A 29 5.18 2.09 -1.30
C LEU A 29 4.58 1.28 -2.47
N VAL A 30 5.02 0.03 -2.65
CA VAL A 30 4.50 -0.88 -3.68
C VAL A 30 2.99 -1.08 -3.49
N ARG A 31 2.51 -1.39 -2.28
CA ARG A 31 1.06 -1.51 -2.00
C ARG A 31 0.29 -0.25 -2.33
N SER A 32 0.81 0.91 -1.95
CA SER A 32 0.14 2.18 -2.17
C SER A 32 0.02 2.50 -3.67
N SER A 33 1.08 2.24 -4.43
CA SER A 33 1.15 2.47 -5.87
C SER A 33 0.21 1.52 -6.61
N LEU A 34 0.27 0.22 -6.29
CA LEU A 34 -0.65 -0.77 -6.85
C LEU A 34 -2.11 -0.42 -6.53
N ARG A 35 -2.42 0.05 -5.32
CA ARG A 35 -3.81 0.43 -4.96
C ARG A 35 -4.31 1.59 -5.79
N LYS A 36 -3.46 2.58 -6.08
CA LYS A 36 -3.82 3.70 -6.95
C LYS A 36 -4.12 3.20 -8.37
N ALA A 37 -3.28 2.31 -8.91
CA ALA A 37 -3.53 1.69 -10.22
C ALA A 37 -4.85 0.88 -10.22
N ALA A 38 -5.08 0.05 -9.21
CA ALA A 38 -6.29 -0.77 -9.09
C ALA A 38 -7.58 0.04 -8.95
N LYS A 39 -7.53 1.28 -8.44
CA LYS A 39 -8.71 2.16 -8.39
C LYS A 39 -9.22 2.55 -9.78
N VAL A 40 -8.32 2.72 -10.76
CA VAL A 40 -8.71 3.02 -12.14
C VAL A 40 -9.49 1.85 -12.72
N VAL A 41 -8.97 0.63 -12.54
CA VAL A 41 -9.63 -0.61 -12.99
C VAL A 41 -10.96 -0.84 -12.27
N LEU A 42 -11.02 -0.58 -10.95
CA LEU A 42 -12.27 -0.69 -10.19
C LEU A 42 -13.35 0.27 -10.68
N LYS A 43 -12.96 1.51 -11.02
CA LYS A 43 -13.89 2.51 -11.56
C LYS A 43 -14.50 1.99 -12.87
N GLU A 44 -13.64 1.58 -13.81
CA GLU A 44 -14.08 1.03 -15.09
C GLU A 44 -15.00 -0.18 -14.91
N ALA A 45 -14.60 -1.14 -14.06
CA ALA A 45 -15.40 -2.32 -13.77
C ALA A 45 -16.78 -1.98 -13.18
N LYS A 46 -16.88 -0.92 -12.36
CA LYS A 46 -18.16 -0.43 -11.82
C LYS A 46 -19.00 0.29 -12.87
N ASP A 47 -18.41 0.82 -13.92
CA ASP A 47 -19.12 1.53 -14.98
C ASP A 47 -19.63 0.56 -16.06
N THR A 48 -18.93 -0.56 -16.29
CA THR A 48 -19.31 -1.56 -17.30
C THR A 48 -20.19 -2.70 -16.80
N VAL A 49 -20.30 -2.90 -15.47
CA VAL A 49 -21.06 -4.01 -14.88
C VAL A 49 -22.57 -3.87 -15.13
N PRO A 50 -23.30 -4.97 -15.46
CA PRO A 50 -24.75 -4.93 -15.60
C PRO A 50 -25.46 -4.51 -14.31
N VAL A 51 -26.42 -3.60 -14.42
CA VAL A 51 -27.19 -3.07 -13.28
C VAL A 51 -28.64 -3.51 -13.38
N ARG A 52 -28.99 -4.64 -12.76
CA ARG A 52 -30.39 -4.99 -12.44
C ARG A 52 -30.82 -4.40 -11.10
N THR A 53 -30.19 -4.85 -10.02
CA THR A 53 -30.41 -4.35 -8.64
C THR A 53 -29.26 -3.44 -8.14
N GLY A 54 -28.14 -3.43 -8.86
CA GLY A 54 -26.92 -2.73 -8.46
C GLY A 54 -26.09 -3.42 -7.36
N THR A 55 -26.51 -4.61 -6.88
CA THR A 55 -25.79 -5.35 -5.83
C THR A 55 -24.36 -5.68 -6.25
N LEU A 56 -24.16 -6.15 -7.49
CA LEU A 56 -22.83 -6.47 -8.02
C LEU A 56 -21.94 -5.23 -8.14
N LYS A 57 -22.46 -4.11 -8.63
CA LYS A 57 -21.73 -2.83 -8.70
C LYS A 57 -21.27 -2.37 -7.31
N LYS A 58 -22.08 -2.60 -6.27
CA LYS A 58 -21.75 -2.24 -4.88
C LYS A 58 -20.71 -3.19 -4.26
N SER A 59 -20.76 -4.48 -4.58
CA SER A 59 -19.84 -5.48 -4.00
C SER A 59 -18.43 -5.43 -4.60
N LEU A 60 -18.24 -4.88 -5.80
CA LEU A 60 -16.92 -4.72 -6.40
C LEU A 60 -15.97 -3.89 -5.51
N GLY A 61 -14.81 -4.48 -5.20
CA GLY A 61 -13.76 -3.89 -4.38
C GLY A 61 -12.34 -4.30 -4.80
N ILE A 62 -11.35 -3.84 -4.03
CA ILE A 62 -9.93 -4.17 -4.24
C ILE A 62 -9.46 -5.04 -3.08
N VAL A 63 -8.99 -6.24 -3.38
CA VAL A 63 -8.47 -7.19 -2.38
C VAL A 63 -6.97 -7.35 -2.58
N ALA A 64 -6.19 -7.20 -1.51
CA ALA A 64 -4.77 -7.45 -1.52
C ALA A 64 -4.49 -8.91 -1.13
N LYS A 65 -3.78 -9.64 -1.99
CA LYS A 65 -3.32 -11.01 -1.73
C LYS A 65 -1.80 -11.09 -1.81
N LYS A 66 -1.22 -12.01 -1.05
CA LYS A 66 0.19 -12.39 -1.21
C LYS A 66 0.29 -13.32 -2.42
N GLY A 67 1.15 -13.00 -3.37
CA GLY A 67 1.37 -13.82 -4.54
C GLY A 67 2.09 -15.13 -4.20
N ALA A 68 1.82 -16.16 -4.99
CA ALA A 68 2.35 -17.51 -4.79
C ALA A 68 3.87 -17.60 -5.02
N ARG A 69 4.46 -16.70 -5.82
CA ARG A 69 5.91 -16.62 -6.06
C ARG A 69 6.54 -15.41 -5.37
N ASN A 70 7.65 -15.66 -4.66
CA ASN A 70 8.63 -14.67 -4.19
C ASN A 70 8.08 -13.47 -3.41
N GLY A 71 7.04 -13.66 -2.59
CA GLY A 71 6.53 -12.59 -1.72
C GLY A 71 5.96 -11.39 -2.47
N SER A 72 5.62 -11.56 -3.75
CA SER A 72 4.93 -10.57 -4.58
C SER A 72 3.60 -10.15 -3.96
N ILE A 73 3.17 -8.92 -4.25
CA ILE A 73 1.90 -8.37 -3.76
C ILE A 73 0.97 -8.24 -4.95
N ILE A 74 -0.18 -8.92 -4.89
CA ILE A 74 -1.19 -8.90 -5.94
C ILE A 74 -2.39 -8.11 -5.42
N LEU A 75 -2.92 -7.21 -6.25
CA LEU A 75 -4.23 -6.60 -6.03
C LEU A 75 -5.20 -7.15 -7.06
N ALA A 76 -6.30 -7.74 -6.56
CA ALA A 76 -7.40 -8.22 -7.40
C ALA A 76 -8.58 -7.24 -7.30
N VAL A 77 -9.26 -7.02 -8.42
CA VAL A 77 -10.51 -6.26 -8.49
C VAL A 77 -11.64 -7.26 -8.75
N GLY A 78 -12.63 -7.30 -7.87
CA GLY A 78 -13.71 -8.28 -7.94
C GLY A 78 -14.71 -8.14 -6.80
N ALA A 79 -15.76 -8.96 -6.86
CA ALA A 79 -16.80 -9.10 -5.83
C ALA A 79 -16.57 -10.39 -5.03
#